data_AF-A0A5T9PDJ4-F1
#
_entry.id   AF-A0A5T9PDJ4-F1
#
_cell.length_a   1.000
_cell.length_b   1.000
_cell.length_c   1.000
_cell.angle_alpha   90.00
_cell.angle_beta   90.00
_cell.angle_gamma   90.00
#
_symmetry.space_group_name_H-M   'P 1'
#
loop_
_entity.id
_entity.type
_entity.pdbx_description
1 polymer ?
#
loop_
_entity_poly.entity_id
_entity_poly.type
_entity_poly.pdbx_seq_one_letter_code
_entity_poly.pdbx_strand_id
1 'polypeptide(L)'
;MNKQASQPRAIYYVVALQIWEYFSFYGMRALLILYLTNQLKYDDNHAYELFSAYCSLVYVTPILGGYLADKVLGNRMAVMLGAFLMAIGHLVLGASEIAPTFLYLSLAIIVCGYGLFKSNISCLLGELYQPEDPRRDGGFSLLYAAGNIGSIVAPIACGYVQEEHSWAMGFALAAIGMLAGLVIFLCGNRHFTHTTGVNKAVLCARNYLLPNWGWLLILLVAAPLLITVLFWKEWSVYALIVATAIGLVVLAKIYRQAQTAKQRKELGLIVTLTLFSMLFWAFAQQGGSSISLYIDRFVNRDILGYSVPTAMFQSVNAFAVMLCGGVLAWLVKESVSGNRTVRIWGKFALGLGLMSAGFCILTLSARWSAAYGHSSMPLMVLGLAVMGFAELFIDPVAMSQITRIDIPGVTGVLTGIYMLLSGAIANYLAGVIADQTSQSAFDASGAVNYAINAYVDVFEQITWGALACVGVVLLIWLYQSFKFKSRALAVES
;
A
#
# COMPACT_ATOMS: atom_id res chain seq x y z
N MET A 1 -20.75 -6.01 -34.12
CA MET A 1 -19.53 -6.55 -33.45
C MET A 1 -18.41 -5.54 -33.63
N ASN A 2 -18.25 -4.58 -32.70
CA ASN A 2 -17.13 -3.64 -32.72
C ASN A 2 -15.86 -4.41 -32.40
N LYS A 3 -14.93 -4.50 -33.36
CA LYS A 3 -13.54 -4.88 -33.07
C LYS A 3 -12.98 -3.82 -32.12
N GLN A 4 -12.94 -4.10 -30.82
CA GLN A 4 -12.18 -3.27 -29.89
C GLN A 4 -10.76 -3.15 -30.43
N ALA A 5 -10.34 -1.93 -30.76
CA ALA A 5 -8.98 -1.68 -31.22
C ALA A 5 -8.01 -2.24 -30.18
N SER A 6 -7.13 -3.15 -30.60
CA SER A 6 -6.18 -3.81 -29.72
C SER A 6 -5.31 -2.78 -29.00
N GLN A 7 -4.98 -3.09 -27.75
CA GLN A 7 -4.08 -2.28 -26.93
C GLN A 7 -2.68 -2.17 -27.59
N PRO A 8 -1.93 -1.06 -27.39
CA PRO A 8 -0.61 -0.89 -27.97
C PRO A 8 0.37 -1.95 -27.44
N ARG A 9 1.28 -2.47 -28.27
CA ARG A 9 2.18 -3.58 -27.85
C ARG A 9 2.99 -3.28 -26.57
N ALA A 10 3.36 -2.02 -26.36
CA ALA A 10 4.09 -1.56 -25.18
C ALA A 10 3.36 -1.85 -23.85
N ILE A 11 2.02 -1.86 -23.83
CA ILE A 11 1.27 -2.13 -22.59
C ILE A 11 1.51 -3.54 -22.07
N TYR A 12 1.69 -4.54 -22.93
CA TYR A 12 1.91 -5.92 -22.49
C TYR A 12 3.20 -6.05 -21.67
N TYR A 13 4.22 -5.26 -22.03
CA TYR A 13 5.48 -5.20 -21.29
C TYR A 13 5.34 -4.47 -19.95
N VAL A 14 4.58 -3.36 -19.92
CA VAL A 14 4.28 -2.63 -18.67
C VAL A 14 3.45 -3.49 -17.72
N VAL A 15 2.41 -4.16 -18.25
CA VAL A 15 1.54 -5.06 -17.49
C VAL A 15 2.31 -6.26 -16.95
N ALA A 16 3.14 -6.91 -17.77
CA ALA A 16 3.97 -8.02 -17.31
C ALA A 16 4.95 -7.58 -16.22
N LEU A 17 5.63 -6.44 -16.40
CA LEU A 17 6.51 -5.88 -15.38
C LEU A 17 5.75 -5.58 -14.08
N GLN A 18 4.52 -5.06 -14.17
CA GLN A 18 3.66 -4.80 -13.01
C GLN A 18 3.29 -6.07 -12.25
N ILE A 19 2.91 -7.15 -12.96
CA ILE A 19 2.59 -8.45 -12.33
C ILE A 19 3.79 -8.93 -11.52
N TRP A 20 4.98 -8.91 -12.14
CA TRP A 20 6.21 -9.41 -11.52
C TRP A 20 6.72 -8.53 -10.38
N GLU A 21 6.57 -7.21 -10.47
CA GLU A 21 6.90 -6.29 -9.38
C GLU A 21 5.98 -6.51 -8.19
N TYR A 22 4.65 -6.57 -8.41
CA TYR A 22 3.70 -6.89 -7.34
C TYR A 22 3.97 -8.26 -6.76
N PHE A 23 4.29 -9.24 -7.61
CA PHE A 23 4.63 -10.58 -7.15
C PHE A 23 5.83 -10.53 -6.18
N SER A 24 6.88 -9.81 -6.54
CA SER A 24 8.09 -9.71 -5.72
C SER A 24 7.84 -8.96 -4.42
N PHE A 25 7.20 -7.80 -4.50
CA PHE A 25 6.93 -6.94 -3.36
C PHE A 25 5.99 -7.60 -2.34
N TYR A 26 4.84 -8.12 -2.77
CA TYR A 26 3.87 -8.74 -1.86
C TYR A 26 4.34 -10.10 -1.35
N GLY A 27 5.12 -10.85 -2.15
CA GLY A 27 5.73 -12.11 -1.72
C GLY A 27 6.74 -11.89 -0.60
N MET A 28 7.67 -10.95 -0.79
CA MET A 28 8.64 -10.57 0.23
C MET A 28 7.93 -10.01 1.48
N ARG A 29 6.99 -9.08 1.30
CA ARG A 29 6.25 -8.47 2.41
C ARG A 29 5.47 -9.50 3.24
N ALA A 30 4.88 -10.52 2.61
CA ALA A 30 4.15 -11.58 3.31
C ALA A 30 5.06 -12.46 4.18
N LEU A 31 6.33 -12.63 3.80
CA LEU A 31 7.33 -13.37 4.56
C LEU A 31 8.06 -12.51 5.60
N LEU A 32 8.17 -11.20 5.39
CA LEU A 32 9.06 -10.33 6.16
C LEU A 32 8.82 -10.40 7.67
N ILE A 33 7.60 -10.15 8.15
CA ILE A 33 7.32 -10.14 9.60
C ILE A 33 7.54 -11.52 10.25
N LEU A 34 7.21 -12.59 9.51
CA LEU A 34 7.41 -13.98 9.94
C LEU A 34 8.91 -14.31 9.99
N TYR A 35 9.70 -13.82 9.04
CA TYR A 35 11.15 -14.02 9.02
C TYR A 35 11.85 -13.31 10.19
N LEU A 36 11.46 -12.06 10.48
CA LEU A 36 12.01 -11.28 11.59
C LEU A 36 11.81 -11.98 12.93
N THR A 37 10.62 -12.53 13.16
CA THR A 37 10.24 -13.17 14.43
C THR A 37 10.68 -14.63 14.52
N ASN A 38 10.43 -15.43 13.47
CA ASN A 38 10.67 -16.87 13.51
C ASN A 38 12.13 -17.25 13.24
N GLN A 39 12.80 -16.61 12.27
CA GLN A 39 14.18 -16.96 11.89
C GLN A 39 15.21 -16.09 12.61
N LEU A 40 15.05 -14.77 12.59
CA LEU A 40 16.00 -13.84 13.22
C LEU A 40 15.81 -13.68 14.73
N LYS A 41 14.71 -14.22 15.28
CA LYS A 41 14.39 -14.19 16.72
C LYS A 41 14.34 -12.78 17.30
N TYR A 42 13.96 -11.80 16.48
CA TYR A 42 13.65 -10.47 16.99
C TYR A 42 12.39 -10.51 17.84
N ASP A 43 12.35 -9.64 18.86
CA ASP A 43 11.13 -9.44 19.61
C ASP A 43 10.06 -8.78 18.73
N ASP A 44 8.81 -8.98 19.12
CA ASP A 44 7.67 -8.50 18.33
C ASP A 44 7.70 -6.98 18.11
N ASN A 45 8.13 -6.22 19.13
CA ASN A 45 8.23 -4.75 19.01
C ASN A 45 9.23 -4.35 17.93
N HIS A 46 10.45 -4.87 17.98
CA HIS A 46 11.45 -4.54 16.95
C HIS A 46 11.01 -5.02 15.56
N ALA A 47 10.34 -6.18 15.48
CA ALA A 47 9.82 -6.70 14.22
C ALA A 47 8.69 -5.82 13.64
N TYR A 48 7.75 -5.36 14.48
CA TYR A 48 6.67 -4.45 14.09
C TYR A 48 7.19 -3.06 13.73
N GLU A 49 8.15 -2.53 14.48
CA GLU A 49 8.78 -1.25 14.19
C GLU A 49 9.50 -1.29 12.84
N LEU A 50 10.31 -2.32 12.58
CA LEU A 50 11.01 -2.44 11.31
C LEU A 50 10.05 -2.66 10.12
N PHE A 51 9.03 -3.51 10.30
CA PHE A 51 8.04 -3.77 9.26
C PHE A 51 7.21 -2.52 8.92
N SER A 52 6.77 -1.78 9.94
CA SER A 52 6.01 -0.55 9.76
C SER A 52 6.87 0.56 9.16
N ALA A 53 8.12 0.73 9.62
CA ALA A 53 9.08 1.67 9.05
C ALA A 53 9.34 1.40 7.56
N TYR A 54 9.53 0.13 7.19
CA TYR A 54 9.64 -0.29 5.79
C TYR A 54 8.41 0.11 4.99
N CYS A 55 7.21 -0.31 5.43
CA CYS A 55 5.97 -0.02 4.72
C CYS A 55 5.72 1.49 4.62
N SER A 56 6.03 2.28 5.64
CA SER A 56 5.90 3.73 5.61
C SER A 56 6.82 4.39 4.59
N LEU A 57 8.11 4.04 4.56
CA LEU A 57 9.07 4.64 3.64
C LEU A 57 8.80 4.30 2.16
N VAL A 58 8.21 3.12 1.90
CA VAL A 58 7.72 2.72 0.57
C VAL A 58 6.65 3.68 0.02
N TYR A 59 5.88 4.37 0.88
CA TYR A 59 4.91 5.39 0.44
C TYR A 59 5.50 6.81 0.36
N VAL A 60 6.61 7.10 1.04
CA VAL A 60 7.27 8.43 1.00
C VAL A 60 8.18 8.57 -0.21
N THR A 61 9.00 7.56 -0.48
CA THR A 61 10.02 7.61 -1.53
C THR A 61 9.50 7.79 -2.96
N PRO A 62 8.28 7.35 -3.35
CA PRO A 62 7.73 7.63 -4.68
C PRO A 62 7.57 9.11 -5.00
N ILE A 63 7.36 9.96 -3.98
CA ILE A 63 7.25 11.41 -4.19
C ILE A 63 8.58 11.97 -4.72
N LEU A 64 9.69 11.52 -4.14
CA LEU A 64 11.04 11.92 -4.56
C LEU A 64 11.42 11.26 -5.89
N GLY A 65 11.07 9.99 -6.07
CA GLY A 65 11.36 9.24 -7.30
C GLY A 65 10.61 9.76 -8.52
N GLY A 66 9.36 10.21 -8.36
CA GLY A 66 8.59 10.90 -9.40
C GLY A 66 9.23 12.21 -9.82
N TYR A 67 9.63 13.04 -8.84
CA TYR A 67 10.32 14.31 -9.12
C TYR A 67 11.63 14.10 -9.90
N LEU A 68 12.41 13.07 -9.54
CA LEU A 68 13.65 12.73 -10.24
C LEU A 68 13.41 12.28 -11.69
N ALA A 69 12.32 11.54 -11.94
CA ALA A 69 11.92 11.15 -13.28
C ALA A 69 11.50 12.36 -14.13
N ASP A 70 10.66 13.24 -13.58
CA ASP A 70 10.16 14.42 -14.28
C ASP A 70 11.27 15.41 -14.66
N LYS A 71 12.30 15.56 -13.82
CA LYS A 71 13.36 16.55 -14.02
C LYS A 71 14.59 16.03 -14.77
N VAL A 72 14.96 14.77 -14.58
CA VAL A 72 16.29 14.28 -14.99
C VAL A 72 16.20 13.00 -15.81
N LEU A 73 15.62 11.95 -15.25
CA LEU A 73 15.75 10.58 -15.77
C LEU A 73 14.76 10.25 -16.89
N GLY A 74 13.57 10.86 -16.90
CA GLY A 74 12.43 10.35 -17.67
C GLY A 74 11.85 9.08 -17.05
N ASN A 75 10.55 8.85 -17.28
CA ASN A 75 9.80 7.77 -16.65
C ASN A 75 10.37 6.38 -16.94
N ARG A 76 10.81 6.16 -18.20
CA ARG A 76 11.36 4.87 -18.63
C ARG A 76 12.65 4.49 -17.89
N MET A 77 13.58 5.43 -17.74
CA MET A 77 14.86 5.14 -17.06
C MET A 77 14.65 4.97 -15.56
N ALA A 78 13.76 5.77 -14.96
CA ALA A 78 13.42 5.64 -13.54
C ALA A 78 12.80 4.27 -13.24
N VAL A 79 11.88 3.78 -14.07
CA VAL A 79 11.32 2.43 -13.96
C VAL A 79 12.40 1.35 -14.06
N MET A 80 13.31 1.44 -15.04
CA MET A 80 14.40 0.44 -15.19
C MET A 80 15.35 0.44 -14.00
N LEU A 81 15.78 1.61 -13.53
CA LEU A 81 16.64 1.72 -12.35
C LEU A 81 15.93 1.25 -11.08
N GLY A 82 14.67 1.61 -10.91
CA GLY A 82 13.86 1.17 -9.79
C GLY A 82 13.73 -0.35 -9.73
N ALA A 83 13.36 -0.96 -10.86
CA ALA A 83 13.27 -2.41 -11.02
C ALA A 83 14.62 -3.12 -10.77
N PHE A 84 15.72 -2.55 -11.25
CA PHE A 84 17.06 -3.08 -11.03
C PHE A 84 17.47 -3.02 -9.55
N LEU A 85 17.24 -1.89 -8.88
CA LEU A 85 17.49 -1.77 -7.45
C LEU A 85 16.64 -2.77 -6.66
N MET A 86 15.35 -2.89 -6.95
CA MET A 86 14.48 -3.87 -6.29
C MET A 86 15.02 -5.30 -6.46
N ALA A 87 15.47 -5.67 -7.65
CA ALA A 87 16.06 -7.00 -7.89
C ALA A 87 17.31 -7.23 -7.02
N ILE A 88 18.23 -6.27 -6.97
CA ILE A 88 19.42 -6.36 -6.09
C ILE A 88 19.01 -6.46 -4.63
N GLY A 89 18.06 -5.63 -4.20
CA GLY A 89 17.58 -5.64 -2.82
C GLY A 89 17.03 -7.00 -2.41
N HIS A 90 16.19 -7.64 -3.23
CA HIS A 90 15.68 -8.97 -2.94
C HIS A 90 16.77 -10.06 -2.93
N LEU A 91 17.78 -9.96 -3.81
CA LEU A 91 18.93 -10.87 -3.78
C LEU A 91 19.74 -10.73 -2.48
N VAL A 92 19.99 -9.49 -2.03
CA VAL A 92 20.67 -9.22 -0.76
C VAL A 92 19.84 -9.71 0.43
N LEU A 93 18.50 -9.59 0.36
CA LEU A 93 17.59 -10.10 1.39
C LEU A 93 17.66 -11.63 1.51
N GLY A 94 17.80 -12.35 0.39
CA GLY A 94 18.01 -13.81 0.40
C GLY A 94 19.30 -14.23 1.12
N ALA A 95 20.29 -13.34 1.18
CA ALA A 95 21.55 -13.54 1.90
C ALA A 95 21.54 -12.99 3.34
N SER A 96 20.39 -12.52 3.85
CA SER A 96 20.31 -11.82 5.14
C SER A 96 20.62 -12.70 6.36
N GLU A 97 20.61 -14.03 6.22
CA GLU A 97 21.02 -14.96 7.27
C GLU A 97 22.50 -14.84 7.67
N ILE A 98 23.35 -14.31 6.78
CA ILE A 98 24.79 -14.17 7.04
C ILE A 98 25.07 -13.04 8.04
N ALA A 99 24.32 -11.94 7.95
CA ALA A 99 24.49 -10.79 8.83
C ALA A 99 23.21 -9.93 8.89
N PRO A 100 22.79 -9.47 10.08
CA PRO A 100 21.61 -8.61 10.22
C PRO A 100 21.76 -7.27 9.48
N THR A 101 22.99 -6.83 9.19
CA THR A 101 23.25 -5.66 8.35
C THR A 101 22.71 -5.81 6.93
N PHE A 102 22.66 -7.03 6.38
CA PHE A 102 22.13 -7.28 5.04
C PHE A 102 20.62 -7.17 4.97
N LEU A 103 19.91 -7.44 6.08
CA LEU A 103 18.48 -7.16 6.19
C LEU A 103 18.20 -5.65 6.01
N TYR A 104 18.82 -4.80 6.83
CA TYR A 104 18.58 -3.36 6.73
C TYR A 104 19.02 -2.77 5.38
N LEU A 105 20.13 -3.28 4.82
CA LEU A 105 20.62 -2.90 3.50
C LEU A 105 19.65 -3.29 2.39
N SER A 106 19.15 -4.53 2.41
CA SER A 106 18.19 -4.99 1.41
C SER A 106 16.90 -4.17 1.43
N LEU A 107 16.31 -3.96 2.61
CA LEU A 107 15.10 -3.14 2.76
C LEU A 107 15.31 -1.71 2.24
N ALA A 108 16.46 -1.11 2.55
CA ALA A 108 16.79 0.24 2.07
C ALA A 108 16.89 0.31 0.53
N ILE A 109 17.55 -0.68 -0.09
CA ILE A 109 17.67 -0.77 -1.55
C ILE A 109 16.29 -0.96 -2.18
N ILE A 110 15.44 -1.82 -1.62
CA ILE A 110 14.07 -2.07 -2.10
C ILE A 110 13.23 -0.78 -2.00
N VAL A 111 13.31 -0.06 -0.87
CA VAL A 111 12.62 1.23 -0.67
C VAL A 111 13.03 2.25 -1.74
N CYS A 112 14.33 2.42 -2.00
CA CYS A 112 14.81 3.31 -3.06
C CYS A 112 14.34 2.87 -4.45
N GLY A 113 14.40 1.56 -4.74
CA GLY A 113 13.97 1.00 -6.01
C GLY A 113 12.47 1.20 -6.26
N TYR A 114 11.64 0.89 -5.25
CA TYR A 114 10.20 1.08 -5.30
C TYR A 114 9.82 2.56 -5.47
N GLY A 115 10.54 3.47 -4.79
CA GLY A 115 10.36 4.91 -4.97
C GLY A 115 10.53 5.38 -6.42
N LEU A 116 11.55 4.85 -7.12
CA LEU A 116 11.74 5.15 -8.55
C LEU A 116 10.76 4.39 -9.46
N PHE A 117 10.22 3.26 -9.03
CA PHE A 117 9.34 2.44 -9.85
C PHE A 117 7.87 2.92 -9.81
N LYS A 118 7.31 3.10 -8.62
CA LYS A 118 5.85 3.08 -8.40
C LYS A 118 5.09 4.23 -9.05
N SER A 119 5.59 5.46 -8.88
CA SER A 119 4.97 6.63 -9.51
C SER A 119 5.23 6.63 -11.02
N ASN A 120 6.43 6.23 -11.42
CA ASN A 120 6.91 6.38 -12.80
C ASN A 120 6.36 5.33 -13.75
N ILE A 121 6.00 4.12 -13.29
CA ILE A 121 5.34 3.11 -14.15
C ILE A 121 3.94 3.56 -14.58
N SER A 122 3.21 4.24 -13.70
CA SER A 122 1.89 4.79 -14.01
C SER A 122 1.98 5.98 -14.96
N CYS A 123 2.98 6.86 -14.76
CA CYS A 123 3.26 7.95 -15.70
C CYS A 123 3.71 7.42 -17.07
N LEU A 124 4.58 6.40 -17.09
CA LEU A 124 5.02 5.73 -18.31
C LEU A 124 3.85 5.13 -19.09
N LEU A 125 2.91 4.47 -18.41
CA LEU A 125 1.68 3.97 -19.04
C LEU A 125 0.86 5.13 -19.64
N GLY A 126 0.74 6.24 -18.91
CA GLY A 126 0.07 7.45 -19.38
C GLY A 126 0.67 8.01 -20.66
N GLU A 127 2.00 7.96 -20.82
CA GLU A 127 2.70 8.41 -22.03
C GLU A 127 2.46 7.52 -23.26
N LEU A 128 1.96 6.28 -23.10
CA LEU A 128 1.68 5.37 -24.21
C LEU A 128 0.42 5.76 -25.01
N TYR A 129 -0.43 6.62 -24.44
CA TYR A 129 -1.71 7.01 -25.01
C TYR A 129 -1.75 8.50 -25.28
N GLN A 130 -2.47 8.89 -26.34
CA GLN A 130 -2.86 10.28 -26.53
C GLN A 130 -3.92 10.68 -25.48
N PRO A 131 -4.03 11.97 -25.11
CA PRO A 131 -4.96 12.42 -24.08
C PRO A 131 -6.43 12.00 -24.31
N GLU A 132 -6.86 11.93 -25.57
CA GLU A 132 -8.23 11.60 -25.99
C GLU A 132 -8.43 10.12 -26.39
N ASP A 133 -7.41 9.26 -26.23
CA ASP A 133 -7.52 7.84 -26.63
C ASP A 133 -8.45 7.07 -25.67
N PRO A 134 -9.59 6.53 -26.15
CA PRO A 134 -10.54 5.80 -25.31
C PRO A 134 -9.97 4.49 -24.73
N ARG A 135 -8.84 3.99 -25.27
CA ARG A 135 -8.18 2.77 -24.77
C ARG A 135 -7.39 3.00 -23.49
N ARG A 136 -7.11 4.25 -23.14
CA ARG A 136 -6.29 4.66 -21.98
C ARG A 136 -6.87 4.12 -20.68
N ASP A 137 -8.17 4.31 -20.44
CA ASP A 137 -8.84 3.86 -19.23
C ASP A 137 -8.83 2.33 -19.11
N GLY A 138 -9.02 1.64 -20.24
CA GLY A 138 -8.87 0.19 -20.31
C GLY A 138 -7.43 -0.26 -20.00
N GLY A 139 -6.43 0.52 -20.41
CA GLY A 139 -5.03 0.27 -20.11
C GLY A 139 -4.70 0.37 -18.62
N PHE A 140 -5.16 1.42 -17.95
CA PHE A 140 -5.02 1.56 -16.49
C PHE A 140 -5.79 0.47 -15.73
N SER A 141 -6.96 0.07 -16.24
CA SER A 141 -7.75 -1.02 -15.67
C SER A 141 -7.02 -2.38 -15.78
N LEU A 142 -6.36 -2.64 -16.92
CA LEU A 142 -5.51 -3.82 -17.09
C LEU A 142 -4.31 -3.80 -16.15
N LEU A 143 -3.67 -2.63 -15.96
CA LEU A 143 -2.55 -2.48 -15.03
C LEU A 143 -2.98 -2.80 -13.58
N TYR A 144 -4.14 -2.31 -13.17
CA TYR A 144 -4.70 -2.58 -11.84
C TYR A 144 -5.05 -4.07 -11.65
N ALA A 145 -5.68 -4.69 -12.64
CA ALA A 145 -5.99 -6.12 -12.59
C ALA A 145 -4.71 -6.98 -12.51
N ALA A 146 -3.68 -6.64 -13.30
CA ALA A 146 -2.38 -7.30 -13.27
C ALA A 146 -1.70 -7.21 -11.90
N GLY A 147 -1.70 -6.04 -11.27
CA GLY A 147 -1.17 -5.88 -9.92
C GLY A 147 -1.86 -6.81 -8.92
N ASN A 148 -3.19 -6.86 -8.92
CA ASN A 148 -3.95 -7.75 -8.03
C ASN A 148 -3.65 -9.23 -8.28
N ILE A 149 -3.50 -9.66 -9.54
CA ILE A 149 -3.08 -11.04 -9.85
C ILE A 149 -1.71 -11.33 -9.23
N GLY A 150 -0.74 -10.42 -9.36
CA GLY A 150 0.57 -10.56 -8.71
C GLY A 150 0.47 -10.68 -7.19
N SER A 151 -0.37 -9.84 -6.56
CA SER A 151 -0.61 -9.83 -5.11
C SER A 151 -1.29 -11.11 -4.60
N ILE A 152 -2.15 -11.75 -5.40
CA ILE A 152 -2.79 -13.03 -5.04
C ILE A 152 -1.77 -14.18 -5.14
N VAL A 153 -1.02 -14.25 -6.23
CA VAL A 153 -0.13 -15.39 -6.51
C VAL A 153 1.11 -15.37 -5.63
N ALA A 154 1.62 -14.20 -5.28
CA ALA A 154 2.91 -14.09 -4.60
C ALA A 154 2.99 -14.65 -3.19
N PRO A 155 2.09 -14.32 -2.25
CA PRO A 155 2.15 -14.90 -0.90
C PRO A 155 1.97 -16.42 -0.91
N ILE A 156 1.19 -16.95 -1.86
CA ILE A 156 1.04 -18.40 -2.07
C ILE A 156 2.37 -19.01 -2.52
N ALA A 157 2.96 -18.49 -3.60
CA ALA A 157 4.18 -19.05 -4.17
C ALA A 157 5.38 -18.91 -3.22
N CYS A 158 5.60 -17.72 -2.65
CA CYS A 158 6.71 -17.46 -1.74
C CYS A 158 6.52 -18.17 -0.40
N GLY A 159 5.29 -18.22 0.12
CA GLY A 159 4.95 -18.96 1.34
C GLY A 159 5.14 -20.47 1.19
N TYR A 160 4.71 -21.05 0.07
CA TYR A 160 4.91 -22.47 -0.22
C TYR A 160 6.40 -22.84 -0.30
N VAL A 161 7.18 -22.06 -1.05
CA VAL A 161 8.63 -22.29 -1.21
C VAL A 161 9.38 -22.09 0.10
N GLN A 162 8.95 -21.14 0.94
CA GLN A 162 9.56 -20.92 2.25
C GLN A 162 9.34 -22.10 3.20
N GLU A 163 8.13 -22.66 3.22
CA GLU A 163 7.78 -23.77 4.12
C GLU A 163 8.45 -25.09 3.70
N GLU A 164 8.46 -25.40 2.40
CA GLU A 164 9.05 -26.66 1.91
C GLU A 164 10.57 -26.65 1.75
N HIS A 165 11.18 -25.47 1.56
CA HIS A 165 12.62 -25.36 1.31
C HIS A 165 13.34 -24.52 2.37
N SER A 166 13.24 -23.20 2.30
CA SER A 166 13.88 -22.28 3.24
C SER A 166 13.44 -20.83 3.04
N TRP A 167 13.65 -19.99 4.04
CA TRP A 167 13.46 -18.53 3.96
C TRP A 167 14.24 -17.90 2.80
N ALA A 168 15.51 -18.28 2.64
CA ALA A 168 16.34 -17.81 1.55
C ALA A 168 15.73 -18.10 0.17
N MET A 169 15.15 -19.29 -0.02
CA MET A 169 14.48 -19.66 -1.27
C MET A 169 13.17 -18.89 -1.49
N GLY A 170 12.40 -18.62 -0.42
CA GLY A 170 11.21 -17.77 -0.50
C GLY A 170 11.53 -16.35 -0.95
N PHE A 171 12.57 -15.72 -0.38
CA PHE A 171 13.03 -14.39 -0.82
C PHE A 171 13.72 -14.41 -2.19
N ALA A 172 14.46 -15.48 -2.51
CA ALA A 172 15.07 -15.64 -3.83
C ALA A 172 13.99 -15.77 -4.93
N LEU A 173 12.86 -16.41 -4.64
CA LEU A 173 11.74 -16.47 -5.57
C LEU A 173 11.18 -15.07 -5.89
N ALA A 174 11.07 -14.20 -4.89
CA ALA A 174 10.72 -12.79 -5.10
C ALA A 174 11.78 -12.07 -5.95
N ALA A 175 13.08 -12.33 -5.72
CA ALA A 175 14.15 -11.77 -6.55
C ALA A 175 14.08 -12.23 -8.01
N ILE A 176 13.84 -13.52 -8.24
CA ILE A 176 13.66 -14.12 -9.57
C ILE A 176 12.46 -13.49 -10.27
N GLY A 177 11.36 -13.28 -9.56
CA GLY A 177 10.18 -12.60 -10.09
C GLY A 177 10.52 -11.19 -10.61
N MET A 178 11.21 -10.40 -9.80
CA MET A 178 11.59 -9.04 -10.17
C MET A 178 12.54 -9.01 -11.37
N LEU A 179 13.51 -9.93 -11.40
CA LEU A 179 14.44 -10.09 -12.53
C LEU A 179 13.71 -10.51 -13.81
N ALA A 180 12.75 -11.44 -13.73
CA ALA A 180 11.94 -11.84 -14.86
C ALA A 180 11.13 -10.66 -15.42
N GLY A 181 10.51 -9.87 -14.54
CA GLY A 181 9.81 -8.63 -14.92
C GLY A 181 10.74 -7.63 -15.63
N LEU A 182 11.92 -7.39 -15.07
CA LEU A 182 12.92 -6.50 -15.64
C LEU A 182 13.39 -6.98 -17.02
N VAL A 183 13.71 -8.27 -17.18
CA VAL A 183 14.12 -8.86 -18.47
C VAL A 183 13.02 -8.70 -19.51
N ILE A 184 11.76 -9.00 -19.15
CA ILE A 184 10.62 -8.81 -20.05
C ILE A 184 10.53 -7.35 -20.49
N PHE A 185 10.62 -6.40 -19.57
CA PHE A 185 10.55 -4.97 -19.89
C PHE A 185 11.70 -4.51 -20.80
N LEU A 186 12.93 -4.96 -20.53
CA LEU A 186 14.11 -4.64 -21.35
C LEU A 186 14.00 -5.22 -22.77
N CYS A 187 13.44 -6.42 -22.93
CA CYS A 187 13.15 -6.99 -24.24
C CYS A 187 12.13 -6.16 -25.04
N GLY A 188 11.25 -5.43 -24.35
CA GLY A 188 10.24 -4.54 -24.94
C GLY A 188 10.74 -3.18 -25.41
N ASN A 189 12.01 -2.84 -25.19
CA ASN A 189 12.58 -1.50 -25.35
C ASN A 189 12.26 -0.81 -26.70
N ARG A 190 12.14 -1.58 -27.79
CA ARG A 190 11.81 -1.07 -29.14
C ARG A 190 10.42 -0.42 -29.23
N HIS A 191 9.51 -0.75 -28.33
CA HIS A 191 8.12 -0.26 -28.35
C HIS A 191 7.92 1.06 -27.57
N PHE A 192 8.97 1.56 -26.91
CA PHE A 192 8.94 2.77 -26.07
C PHE A 192 9.67 3.97 -26.69
N THR A 193 9.91 3.97 -28.01
CA THR A 193 10.67 5.04 -28.68
C THR A 193 10.01 6.42 -28.60
N HIS A 194 8.70 6.48 -28.33
CA HIS A 194 7.92 7.71 -28.22
C HIS A 194 7.84 8.28 -26.79
N THR A 195 8.32 7.55 -25.78
CA THR A 195 8.27 8.00 -24.37
C THR A 195 9.32 9.06 -24.08
N THR A 196 9.12 9.84 -23.03
CA THR A 196 10.08 10.87 -22.61
C THR A 196 11.45 10.23 -22.29
N GLY A 197 12.46 10.69 -23.02
CA GLY A 197 13.84 10.23 -22.85
C GLY A 197 14.54 10.95 -21.69
N VAL A 198 15.69 10.40 -21.30
CA VAL A 198 16.59 11.03 -20.32
C VAL A 198 17.00 12.43 -20.79
N ASN A 199 16.88 13.42 -19.92
CA ASN A 199 17.29 14.79 -20.23
C ASN A 199 18.82 14.91 -20.16
N LYS A 200 19.50 14.54 -21.25
CA LYS A 200 20.97 14.53 -21.35
C LYS A 200 21.62 15.88 -21.05
N ALA A 201 20.96 16.99 -21.39
CA ALA A 201 21.49 18.33 -21.14
C ALA A 201 21.58 18.62 -19.63
N VAL A 202 20.53 18.30 -18.87
CA VAL A 202 20.55 18.43 -17.41
C VAL A 202 21.52 17.43 -16.80
N LEU A 203 21.61 16.22 -17.33
CA LEU A 203 22.40 15.15 -16.75
C LEU A 203 23.93 15.34 -16.93
N CYS A 204 24.34 15.92 -18.05
CA CYS A 204 25.73 16.28 -18.33
C CYS A 204 26.11 17.68 -17.82
N ALA A 205 25.15 18.49 -17.35
CA ALA A 205 25.46 19.77 -16.73
C ALA A 205 26.30 19.56 -15.47
N ARG A 206 27.35 20.35 -15.33
CA ARG A 206 28.26 20.31 -14.17
C ARG A 206 27.75 21.28 -13.12
N ASN A 207 27.45 20.76 -11.93
CA ASN A 207 27.00 21.57 -10.81
C ASN A 207 27.89 21.27 -9.60
N TYR A 208 28.48 22.30 -8.99
CA TYR A 208 29.36 22.19 -7.82
C TYR A 208 30.36 21.01 -7.94
N LEU A 209 31.28 21.07 -8.91
CA LEU A 209 32.43 20.16 -9.15
C LEU A 209 32.16 18.86 -9.92
N LEU A 210 31.00 18.20 -9.80
CA LEU A 210 30.67 16.96 -10.52
C LEU A 210 29.55 17.17 -11.58
N PRO A 211 29.51 16.35 -12.64
CA PRO A 211 28.32 16.25 -13.50
C PRO A 211 27.11 15.77 -12.70
N ASN A 212 25.90 16.16 -13.09
CA ASN A 212 24.68 15.72 -12.41
C ASN A 212 24.49 14.18 -12.43
N TRP A 213 25.09 13.46 -13.40
CA TRP A 213 25.18 11.99 -13.34
C TRP A 213 25.97 11.48 -12.13
N GLY A 214 27.06 12.16 -11.78
CA GLY A 214 27.88 11.82 -10.61
C GLY A 214 27.10 12.02 -9.32
N TRP A 215 26.37 13.13 -9.20
CA TRP A 215 25.46 13.37 -8.07
C TRP A 215 24.33 12.34 -8.00
N LEU A 216 23.81 11.90 -9.15
CA LEU A 216 22.78 10.86 -9.19
C LEU A 216 23.32 9.50 -8.74
N LEU A 217 24.55 9.13 -9.12
CA LEU A 217 25.20 7.92 -8.62
C LEU A 217 25.49 8.00 -7.12
N ILE A 218 25.97 9.15 -6.64
CA ILE A 218 26.16 9.39 -5.19
C ILE A 218 24.82 9.25 -4.48
N LEU A 219 23.73 9.83 -5.00
CA LEU A 219 22.40 9.70 -4.43
C LEU A 219 21.93 8.24 -4.41
N LEU A 220 22.18 7.48 -5.49
CA LEU A 220 21.78 6.09 -5.62
C LEU A 220 22.47 5.16 -4.61
N VAL A 221 23.70 5.50 -4.21
CA VAL A 221 24.48 4.74 -3.22
C VAL A 221 24.27 5.26 -1.81
N ALA A 222 24.25 6.58 -1.62
CA ALA A 222 24.10 7.21 -0.32
C ALA A 222 22.68 7.08 0.24
N ALA A 223 21.64 7.11 -0.61
CA ALA A 223 20.26 7.00 -0.13
C ALA A 223 19.97 5.64 0.54
N PRO A 224 20.33 4.48 -0.04
CA PRO A 224 20.23 3.22 0.66
C PRO A 224 21.04 3.21 1.96
N LEU A 225 22.28 3.71 1.97
CA LEU A 225 23.10 3.74 3.19
C LEU A 225 22.47 4.61 4.29
N LEU A 226 21.94 5.79 3.96
CA LEU A 226 21.23 6.62 4.94
C LEU A 226 19.99 5.92 5.47
N ILE A 227 19.22 5.25 4.61
CA ILE A 227 18.05 4.49 5.03
C ILE A 227 18.46 3.28 5.90
N THR A 228 19.60 2.63 5.62
CA THR A 228 20.11 1.57 6.51
C THR A 228 20.40 2.10 7.90
N VAL A 229 21.00 3.29 8.02
CA VAL A 229 21.26 3.93 9.30
C VAL A 229 19.94 4.31 9.99
N LEU A 230 18.94 4.78 9.24
CA LEU A 230 17.61 5.07 9.78
C LEU A 230 16.96 3.82 10.38
N PHE A 231 17.08 2.67 9.73
CA PHE A 231 16.57 1.41 10.28
C PHE A 231 17.40 0.94 11.48
N TRP A 232 18.72 1.03 11.41
CA TRP A 232 19.60 0.53 12.47
C TRP A 232 19.55 1.37 13.76
N LYS A 233 19.25 2.66 13.64
CA LYS A 233 19.11 3.59 14.77
C LYS A 233 17.66 3.81 15.22
N GLU A 234 16.69 3.14 14.59
CA GLU A 234 15.25 3.34 14.89
C GLU A 234 14.82 4.81 14.69
N TRP A 235 15.48 5.51 13.76
CA TRP A 235 15.22 6.93 13.46
C TRP A 235 14.18 7.14 12.36
N SER A 236 13.55 6.05 11.89
CA SER A 236 12.50 6.07 10.88
C SER A 236 11.34 7.00 11.26
N VAL A 237 11.00 7.05 12.55
CA VAL A 237 9.95 7.92 13.12
C VAL A 237 10.28 9.40 12.91
N TYR A 238 11.52 9.82 13.18
CA TYR A 238 11.94 11.20 12.99
C TYR A 238 11.90 11.62 11.52
N ALA A 239 12.30 10.73 10.61
CA ALA A 239 12.19 10.99 9.17
C ALA A 239 10.74 11.18 8.73
N LEU A 240 9.80 10.38 9.26
CA LEU A 240 8.37 10.53 9.00
C LEU A 240 7.79 11.81 9.62
N ILE A 241 8.24 12.22 10.81
CA ILE A 241 7.83 13.49 11.43
C ILE A 241 8.25 14.67 10.54
N VAL A 242 9.48 14.68 10.04
CA VAL A 242 9.98 15.72 9.12
C VAL A 242 9.17 15.73 7.83
N ALA A 243 8.95 14.58 7.20
CA ALA A 243 8.16 14.49 5.97
C ALA A 243 6.72 14.99 6.17
N THR A 244 6.09 14.59 7.28
CA THR A 244 4.74 15.04 7.67
C THR A 244 4.69 16.55 7.92
N ALA A 245 5.68 17.12 8.62
CA ALA A 245 5.77 18.56 8.85
C ALA A 245 5.85 19.33 7.53
N ILE A 246 6.66 18.86 6.58
CA ILE A 246 6.74 19.43 5.23
C ILE A 246 5.37 19.33 4.54
N GLY A 247 4.73 18.16 4.55
CA GLY A 247 3.41 17.95 3.96
C GLY A 247 2.33 18.88 4.52
N LEU A 248 2.31 19.09 5.84
CA LEU A 248 1.37 19.99 6.51
C LEU A 248 1.64 21.46 6.19
N VAL A 249 2.91 21.87 6.08
CA VAL A 249 3.27 23.24 5.64
C VAL A 249 2.81 23.48 4.21
N VAL A 250 3.00 22.52 3.31
CA VAL A 250 2.51 22.61 1.92
C VAL A 250 0.98 22.65 1.87
N LEU A 251 0.30 21.82 2.67
CA LEU A 251 -1.16 21.84 2.78
C LEU A 251 -1.68 23.19 3.29
N ALA A 252 -1.03 23.77 4.31
CA ALA A 252 -1.37 25.09 4.83
C ALA A 252 -1.16 26.19 3.77
N LYS A 253 -0.11 26.07 2.96
CA LYS A 253 0.13 26.98 1.82
C LYS A 253 -0.98 26.86 0.77
N ILE A 254 -1.40 25.64 0.43
CA ILE A 254 -2.53 25.40 -0.49
C ILE A 254 -3.82 26.00 0.07
N TYR A 255 -4.08 25.85 1.37
CA TYR A 255 -5.25 26.43 2.01
C TYR A 255 -5.25 27.97 1.95
N ARG A 256 -4.08 28.61 2.11
CA ARG A 256 -3.93 30.06 1.93
C ARG A 256 -4.10 30.51 0.48
N GLN A 257 -3.73 29.68 -0.49
CA GLN A 257 -3.93 29.95 -1.92
C GLN A 257 -5.38 29.79 -2.37
N ALA A 258 -6.23 29.11 -1.59
CA ALA A 258 -7.65 28.96 -1.91
C ALA A 258 -8.40 30.29 -1.78
N GLN A 259 -8.74 30.88 -2.93
CA GLN A 259 -9.37 32.19 -3.03
C GLN A 259 -10.90 32.11 -2.85
N THR A 260 -11.53 31.02 -3.29
CA THR A 260 -13.00 30.86 -3.25
C THR A 260 -13.47 30.09 -2.00
N ALA A 261 -14.60 30.50 -1.42
CA ALA A 261 -15.24 29.77 -0.32
C ALA A 261 -15.58 28.30 -0.67
N LYS A 262 -15.89 28.03 -1.94
CA LYS A 262 -16.09 26.68 -2.48
C LYS A 262 -14.82 25.82 -2.40
N GLN A 263 -13.68 26.34 -2.88
CA GLN A 263 -12.38 25.66 -2.82
C GLN A 263 -11.97 25.33 -1.38
N ARG A 264 -12.17 26.27 -0.44
CA ARG A 264 -11.85 26.03 0.99
C ARG A 264 -12.72 24.93 1.60
N LYS A 265 -13.99 24.86 1.22
CA LYS A 265 -14.91 23.81 1.68
C LYS A 265 -14.55 22.44 1.12
N GLU A 266 -14.18 22.37 -0.17
CA GLU A 266 -13.72 21.14 -0.81
C GLU A 266 -12.38 20.67 -0.22
N LEU A 267 -11.43 21.57 0.02
CA LEU A 267 -10.18 21.28 0.74
C LEU A 267 -10.45 20.73 2.14
N GLY A 268 -11.31 21.38 2.92
CA GLY A 268 -11.70 20.89 4.25
C GLY A 268 -12.29 19.49 4.21
N LEU A 269 -13.13 19.20 3.20
CA LEU A 269 -13.66 17.86 2.99
C LEU A 269 -12.56 16.85 2.65
N ILE A 270 -11.60 17.19 1.78
CA ILE A 270 -10.47 16.32 1.44
C ILE A 270 -9.61 16.04 2.67
N VAL A 271 -9.34 17.04 3.51
CA VAL A 271 -8.61 16.84 4.77
C VAL A 271 -9.36 15.86 5.68
N THR A 272 -10.66 16.03 5.85
CA THR A 272 -11.48 15.10 6.63
C THR A 272 -11.46 13.67 6.04
N LEU A 273 -11.60 13.54 4.72
CA LEU A 273 -11.51 12.23 4.05
C LEU A 273 -10.12 11.60 4.22
N THR A 274 -9.06 12.40 4.17
CA THR A 274 -7.69 11.94 4.37
C THR A 274 -7.48 11.41 5.78
N LEU A 275 -8.04 12.08 6.79
CA LEU A 275 -7.99 11.64 8.18
C LEU A 275 -8.72 10.29 8.39
N PHE A 276 -9.94 10.14 7.85
CA PHE A 276 -10.63 8.85 7.93
C PHE A 276 -9.94 7.75 7.11
N SER A 277 -9.36 8.10 5.95
CA SER A 277 -8.58 7.15 5.15
C SER A 277 -7.30 6.71 5.88
N MET A 278 -6.64 7.62 6.59
CA MET A 278 -5.46 7.31 7.40
C MET A 278 -5.79 6.29 8.49
N LEU A 279 -6.89 6.49 9.23
CA LEU A 279 -7.34 5.52 10.25
C LEU A 279 -7.74 4.19 9.62
N PHE A 280 -8.50 4.23 8.52
CA PHE A 280 -8.86 3.02 7.78
C PHE A 280 -7.64 2.20 7.38
N TRP A 281 -6.62 2.86 6.81
CA TRP A 281 -5.39 2.20 6.40
C TRP A 281 -4.58 1.72 7.61
N ALA A 282 -4.53 2.45 8.72
CA ALA A 282 -3.86 1.97 9.93
C ALA A 282 -4.45 0.64 10.44
N PHE A 283 -5.77 0.47 10.29
CA PHE A 283 -6.46 -0.79 10.61
C PHE A 283 -6.23 -1.85 9.52
N ALA A 284 -6.35 -1.51 8.24
CA ALA A 284 -6.16 -2.46 7.14
C ALA A 284 -4.74 -3.05 7.12
N GLN A 285 -3.73 -2.23 7.41
CA GLN A 285 -2.33 -2.64 7.37
C GLN A 285 -1.96 -3.62 8.51
N GLN A 286 -2.81 -3.78 9.54
CA GLN A 286 -2.66 -4.85 10.54
C GLN A 286 -2.63 -6.25 9.92
N GLY A 287 -3.26 -6.41 8.74
CA GLY A 287 -3.25 -7.66 7.98
C GLY A 287 -1.83 -8.20 7.79
N GLY A 288 -0.88 -7.32 7.46
CA GLY A 288 0.52 -7.70 7.22
C GLY A 288 1.40 -7.71 8.47
N SER A 289 0.91 -7.27 9.63
CA SER A 289 1.68 -7.20 10.88
C SER A 289 1.07 -8.10 11.97
N SER A 290 0.26 -7.52 12.87
CA SER A 290 -0.29 -8.22 14.04
C SER A 290 -1.15 -9.42 13.68
N ILE A 291 -1.98 -9.30 12.63
CA ILE A 291 -2.82 -10.42 12.17
C ILE A 291 -1.96 -11.55 11.61
N SER A 292 -0.84 -11.23 10.93
CA SER A 292 0.07 -12.25 10.41
C SER A 292 0.72 -13.07 11.53
N LEU A 293 1.21 -12.43 12.60
CA LEU A 293 1.75 -13.14 13.77
C LEU A 293 0.66 -13.88 14.56
N TYR A 294 -0.53 -13.31 14.66
CA TYR A 294 -1.68 -13.98 15.28
C TYR A 294 -2.04 -15.28 14.55
N ILE A 295 -2.06 -15.26 13.20
CA ILE A 295 -2.34 -16.46 12.40
C ILE A 295 -1.28 -17.53 12.64
N ASP A 296 -0.01 -17.13 12.70
CA ASP A 296 1.09 -18.07 12.91
C ASP A 296 1.00 -18.80 14.26
N ARG A 297 0.58 -18.08 15.30
CA ARG A 297 0.62 -18.53 16.70
C ARG A 297 -0.66 -19.21 17.18
N PHE A 298 -1.83 -18.75 16.75
CA PHE A 298 -3.10 -19.11 17.38
C PHE A 298 -4.13 -19.73 16.44
N VAL A 299 -3.91 -19.67 15.11
CA VAL A 299 -4.84 -20.28 14.15
C VAL A 299 -4.42 -21.72 13.87
N ASN A 300 -5.39 -22.64 13.91
CA ASN A 300 -5.16 -23.98 13.39
C ASN A 300 -5.12 -23.93 11.86
N ARG A 301 -3.94 -24.19 11.30
CA ARG A 301 -3.64 -24.10 9.86
C ARG A 301 -3.64 -25.48 9.18
N ASP A 302 -3.93 -26.55 9.91
CA ASP A 302 -3.88 -27.91 9.38
C ASP A 302 -5.20 -28.27 8.69
N ILE A 303 -5.12 -28.53 7.38
CA ILE A 303 -6.23 -29.05 6.58
C ILE A 303 -5.82 -30.41 6.02
N LEU A 304 -6.55 -31.46 6.38
CA LEU A 304 -6.37 -32.81 5.82
C LEU A 304 -4.92 -33.33 5.90
N GLY A 305 -4.17 -32.95 6.95
CA GLY A 305 -2.77 -33.36 7.16
C GLY A 305 -1.73 -32.45 6.49
N TYR A 306 -2.14 -31.36 5.84
CA TYR A 306 -1.25 -30.32 5.29
C TYR A 306 -1.40 -29.03 6.08
N SER A 307 -0.28 -28.48 6.57
CA SER A 307 -0.26 -27.19 7.27
C SER A 307 -0.16 -26.05 6.27
N VAL A 308 -1.17 -25.19 6.21
CA VAL A 308 -1.18 -24.03 5.30
C VAL A 308 -0.19 -22.98 5.80
N PRO A 309 0.77 -22.53 4.97
CA PRO A 309 1.70 -21.47 5.36
C PRO A 309 0.98 -20.16 5.69
N THR A 310 1.40 -19.52 6.77
CA THR A 310 0.79 -18.27 7.28
C THR A 310 0.78 -17.15 6.24
N ALA A 311 1.83 -17.03 5.43
CA ALA A 311 1.93 -16.04 4.37
C ALA A 311 0.79 -16.12 3.34
N MET A 312 0.22 -17.30 3.09
CA MET A 312 -0.87 -17.48 2.11
C MET A 312 -2.14 -16.71 2.47
N PHE A 313 -2.35 -16.38 3.74
CA PHE A 313 -3.51 -15.60 4.18
C PHE A 313 -3.51 -14.17 3.63
N GLN A 314 -2.33 -13.61 3.29
CA GLN A 314 -2.26 -12.29 2.65
C GLN A 314 -2.93 -12.27 1.27
N SER A 315 -2.95 -13.41 0.57
CA SER A 315 -3.63 -13.55 -0.73
C SER A 315 -5.15 -13.45 -0.62
N VAL A 316 -5.73 -13.74 0.55
CA VAL A 316 -7.18 -13.64 0.79
C VAL A 316 -7.66 -12.21 0.61
N ASN A 317 -6.91 -11.23 1.09
CA ASN A 317 -7.25 -9.82 0.93
C ASN A 317 -7.30 -9.47 -0.57
N ALA A 318 -6.21 -9.70 -1.30
CA ALA A 318 -6.13 -9.37 -2.73
C ALA A 318 -7.20 -10.09 -3.56
N PHE A 319 -7.52 -11.35 -3.21
CA PHE A 319 -8.58 -12.11 -3.84
C PHE A 319 -9.96 -11.50 -3.58
N ALA A 320 -10.24 -11.11 -2.33
CA ALA A 320 -11.50 -10.44 -1.97
C ALA A 320 -11.66 -9.09 -2.68
N VAL A 321 -10.60 -8.28 -2.74
CA VAL A 321 -10.59 -7.00 -3.50
C VAL A 321 -10.94 -7.24 -4.96
N MET A 322 -10.31 -8.23 -5.60
CA MET A 322 -10.52 -8.53 -7.02
C MET A 322 -11.93 -9.08 -7.30
N LEU A 323 -12.39 -10.04 -6.49
CA LEU A 323 -13.72 -10.64 -6.62
C LEU A 323 -14.82 -9.59 -6.41
N CYS A 324 -14.73 -8.83 -5.33
CA CYS A 324 -15.70 -7.80 -5.02
C CYS A 324 -15.64 -6.63 -6.01
N GLY A 325 -14.45 -6.28 -6.52
CA GLY A 325 -14.28 -5.28 -7.57
C GLY A 325 -15.02 -5.67 -8.85
N GLY A 326 -14.88 -6.93 -9.28
CA GLY A 326 -15.60 -7.48 -10.43
C GLY A 326 -17.12 -7.51 -10.21
N VAL A 327 -17.56 -7.98 -9.03
CA VAL A 327 -18.99 -8.01 -8.66
C VAL A 327 -19.59 -6.60 -8.62
N LEU A 328 -18.88 -5.63 -8.03
CA LEU A 328 -19.34 -4.24 -7.96
C LEU A 328 -19.40 -3.61 -9.35
N ALA A 329 -18.42 -3.85 -10.21
CA ALA A 329 -18.45 -3.38 -11.60
C ALA A 329 -19.61 -3.98 -12.41
N TRP A 330 -20.00 -5.23 -12.11
CA TRP A 330 -21.14 -5.89 -12.73
C TRP A 330 -22.50 -5.38 -12.21
N LEU A 331 -22.63 -5.25 -10.88
CA LEU A 331 -23.85 -4.79 -10.21
C LEU A 331 -24.14 -3.30 -10.49
N VAL A 332 -23.10 -2.48 -10.55
CA VAL A 332 -23.21 -1.04 -10.79
C VAL A 332 -23.20 -0.79 -12.30
N LYS A 333 -24.27 -1.20 -13.00
CA LYS A 333 -24.67 -0.56 -14.25
C LYS A 333 -25.27 0.80 -13.88
N GLU A 334 -24.51 1.87 -14.09
CA GLU A 334 -24.77 3.21 -13.55
C GLU A 334 -26.21 3.72 -13.77
N SER A 335 -26.93 3.97 -12.66
CA SER A 335 -27.98 4.99 -12.58
C SER A 335 -27.37 6.24 -11.94
N VAL A 336 -27.18 7.28 -12.74
CA VAL A 336 -26.57 8.57 -12.34
C VAL A 336 -27.67 9.51 -11.82
N SER A 337 -28.40 9.12 -10.79
CA SER A 337 -29.38 9.99 -10.13
C SER A 337 -29.10 10.08 -8.63
N GLY A 338 -28.57 11.22 -8.16
CA GLY A 338 -28.39 11.49 -6.72
C GLY A 338 -27.32 12.52 -6.37
N ASN A 339 -27.38 13.05 -5.14
CA ASN A 339 -26.41 14.02 -4.64
C ASN A 339 -25.04 13.38 -4.37
N ARG A 340 -23.99 13.99 -4.92
CA ARG A 340 -22.60 13.51 -4.88
C ARG A 340 -22.06 13.42 -3.46
N THR A 341 -22.33 14.42 -2.62
CA THR A 341 -21.82 14.44 -1.25
C THR A 341 -22.41 13.28 -0.44
N VAL A 342 -23.70 13.05 -0.58
CA VAL A 342 -24.43 11.93 0.05
C VAL A 342 -23.84 10.58 -0.40
N ARG A 343 -23.46 10.43 -1.68
CA ARG A 343 -22.83 9.20 -2.18
C ARG A 343 -21.44 8.97 -1.58
N ILE A 344 -20.63 10.02 -1.41
CA ILE A 344 -19.26 9.94 -0.88
C ILE A 344 -19.28 9.41 0.55
N TRP A 345 -20.04 10.05 1.44
CA TRP A 345 -20.08 9.62 2.85
C TRP A 345 -20.75 8.26 3.03
N GLY A 346 -21.75 7.91 2.21
CA GLY A 346 -22.35 6.57 2.22
C GLY A 346 -21.33 5.48 1.90
N LYS A 347 -20.48 5.68 0.88
CA LYS A 347 -19.40 4.74 0.54
C LYS A 347 -18.34 4.67 1.64
N PHE A 348 -17.93 5.80 2.19
CA PHE A 348 -16.97 5.85 3.30
C PHE A 348 -17.48 5.15 4.56
N ALA A 349 -18.74 5.36 4.92
CA ALA A 349 -19.38 4.70 6.06
C ALA A 349 -19.46 3.18 5.84
N LEU A 350 -19.77 2.75 4.62
CA LEU A 350 -19.82 1.33 4.26
C LEU A 350 -18.42 0.69 4.34
N GLY A 351 -17.40 1.34 3.80
CA GLY A 351 -16.00 0.87 3.92
C GLY A 351 -15.55 0.75 5.37
N LEU A 352 -15.70 1.79 6.19
CA LEU A 352 -15.35 1.75 7.61
C LEU A 352 -16.21 0.73 8.40
N GLY A 353 -17.48 0.55 8.03
CA GLY A 353 -18.39 -0.42 8.63
C GLY A 353 -17.99 -1.86 8.34
N LEU A 354 -17.59 -2.15 7.09
CA LEU A 354 -17.03 -3.45 6.73
C LEU A 354 -15.69 -3.69 7.43
N MET A 355 -14.83 -2.68 7.55
CA MET A 355 -13.59 -2.80 8.32
C MET A 355 -13.88 -3.19 9.79
N SER A 356 -14.83 -2.49 10.43
CA SER A 356 -15.29 -2.82 11.79
C SER A 356 -15.87 -4.24 11.86
N ALA A 357 -16.70 -4.65 10.89
CA ALA A 357 -17.25 -6.01 10.84
C ALA A 357 -16.16 -7.08 10.66
N GLY A 358 -15.15 -6.81 9.82
CA GLY A 358 -13.99 -7.68 9.64
C GLY A 358 -13.23 -7.89 10.95
N PHE A 359 -12.88 -6.80 11.64
CA PHE A 359 -12.24 -6.89 12.96
C PHE A 359 -13.13 -7.53 14.02
N CYS A 360 -14.45 -7.32 13.99
CA CYS A 360 -15.39 -7.99 14.89
C CYS A 360 -15.32 -9.52 14.73
N ILE A 361 -15.28 -9.99 13.48
CA ILE A 361 -15.10 -11.43 13.17
C ILE A 361 -13.74 -11.91 13.69
N LEU A 362 -12.68 -11.13 13.51
CA LEU A 362 -11.34 -11.47 14.02
C LEU A 362 -11.28 -11.51 15.56
N THR A 363 -11.91 -10.56 16.26
CA THR A 363 -12.05 -10.57 17.72
C THR A 363 -12.81 -11.79 18.20
N LEU A 364 -13.92 -12.15 17.54
CA LEU A 364 -14.67 -13.37 17.86
C LEU A 364 -13.80 -14.61 17.62
N SER A 365 -13.02 -14.63 16.55
CA SER A 365 -12.06 -15.69 16.26
C SER A 365 -10.98 -15.83 17.34
N ALA A 366 -10.46 -14.70 17.83
CA ALA A 366 -9.46 -14.65 18.91
C ALA A 366 -10.03 -15.07 20.26
N ARG A 367 -11.26 -14.65 20.59
CA ARG A 367 -11.98 -15.12 21.80
C ARG A 367 -12.27 -16.62 21.73
N TRP A 368 -12.66 -17.12 20.56
CA TRP A 368 -12.86 -18.55 20.34
C TRP A 368 -11.55 -19.32 20.59
N SER A 369 -10.45 -18.82 20.06
CA SER A 369 -9.13 -19.40 20.28
C SER A 369 -8.70 -19.37 21.75
N ALA A 370 -9.03 -18.30 22.48
CA ALA A 370 -8.71 -18.20 23.91
C ALA A 370 -9.51 -19.23 24.73
N ALA A 371 -10.74 -19.55 24.31
CA ALA A 371 -11.59 -20.53 24.97
C ALA A 371 -11.25 -21.99 24.62
N TYR A 372 -10.87 -22.27 23.36
CA TYR A 372 -10.70 -23.62 22.82
C TYR A 372 -9.25 -23.98 22.43
N GLY A 373 -8.28 -23.10 22.70
CA GLY A 373 -6.86 -23.29 22.42
C GLY A 373 -6.43 -22.91 20.99
N HIS A 374 -7.33 -23.04 20.00
CA HIS A 374 -7.05 -22.66 18.62
C HIS A 374 -8.21 -21.95 17.94
N SER A 375 -7.87 -20.97 17.10
CA SER A 375 -8.81 -20.26 16.23
C SER A 375 -9.15 -21.09 15.00
N SER A 376 -10.40 -21.00 14.54
CA SER A 376 -10.80 -21.62 13.28
C SER A 376 -10.23 -20.83 12.08
N MET A 377 -9.65 -21.54 11.11
CA MET A 377 -9.18 -20.95 9.86
C MET A 377 -10.30 -20.27 9.03
N PRO A 378 -11.52 -20.83 8.90
CA PRO A 378 -12.57 -20.19 8.11
C PRO A 378 -13.01 -18.82 8.61
N LEU A 379 -13.07 -18.60 9.93
CA LEU A 379 -13.40 -17.28 10.50
C LEU A 379 -12.30 -16.25 10.21
N MET A 380 -11.03 -16.66 10.27
CA MET A 380 -9.90 -15.80 9.89
C MET A 380 -9.99 -15.39 8.41
N VAL A 381 -10.19 -16.36 7.51
CA VAL A 381 -10.36 -16.11 6.08
C VAL A 381 -11.55 -15.17 5.82
N LEU A 382 -12.67 -15.38 6.50
CA LEU A 382 -13.85 -14.52 6.38
C LEU A 382 -13.56 -13.09 6.86
N GLY A 383 -12.90 -12.92 8.01
CA GLY A 383 -12.52 -11.60 8.52
C GLY A 383 -11.62 -10.83 7.55
N LEU A 384 -10.57 -11.47 7.05
CA LEU A 384 -9.66 -10.91 6.05
C LEU A 384 -10.36 -10.57 4.73
N ALA A 385 -11.29 -11.42 4.27
CA ALA A 385 -12.06 -11.18 3.06
C ALA A 385 -12.99 -9.96 3.21
N VAL A 386 -13.64 -9.81 4.37
CA VAL A 386 -14.47 -8.64 4.68
C VAL A 386 -13.63 -7.36 4.74
N MET A 387 -12.42 -7.42 5.32
CA MET A 387 -11.48 -6.30 5.31
C MET A 387 -11.05 -5.92 3.88
N GLY A 388 -10.74 -6.90 3.03
CA GLY A 388 -10.43 -6.66 1.62
C GLY A 388 -11.62 -6.04 0.87
N PHE A 389 -12.85 -6.46 1.17
CA PHE A 389 -14.04 -5.85 0.59
C PHE A 389 -14.20 -4.38 0.98
N ALA A 390 -13.85 -4.04 2.22
CA ALA A 390 -13.90 -2.67 2.73
C ALA A 390 -13.00 -1.70 1.94
N GLU A 391 -11.83 -2.17 1.49
CA GLU A 391 -10.80 -1.39 0.80
C GLU A 391 -11.32 -0.75 -0.49
N LEU A 392 -12.19 -1.45 -1.21
CA LEU A 392 -12.77 -1.01 -2.48
C LEU A 392 -13.62 0.28 -2.36
N PHE A 393 -14.12 0.60 -1.16
CA PHE A 393 -15.05 1.72 -0.95
C PHE A 393 -14.37 3.04 -0.56
N ILE A 394 -13.09 3.01 -0.15
CA ILE A 394 -12.37 4.18 0.38
C ILE A 394 -11.56 4.88 -0.71
N ASP A 395 -10.58 4.19 -1.29
CA ASP A 395 -9.56 4.79 -2.16
C ASP A 395 -10.11 5.48 -3.42
N PRO A 396 -11.02 4.86 -4.22
CA PRO A 396 -11.56 5.51 -5.42
C PRO A 396 -12.30 6.80 -5.10
N VAL A 397 -12.90 6.89 -3.92
CA VAL A 397 -13.69 8.04 -3.50
C VAL A 397 -12.79 9.19 -3.08
N ALA A 398 -11.73 8.92 -2.30
CA ALA A 398 -10.74 9.93 -1.92
C ALA A 398 -10.02 10.50 -3.14
N MET A 399 -9.51 9.64 -4.01
CA MET A 399 -8.80 10.04 -5.24
C MET A 399 -9.71 10.82 -6.19
N SER A 400 -10.98 10.43 -6.33
CA SER A 400 -11.95 11.18 -7.14
C SER A 400 -12.24 12.58 -6.60
N GLN A 401 -12.11 12.85 -5.29
CA GLN A 401 -12.28 14.22 -4.77
C GLN A 401 -11.05 15.06 -5.00
N ILE A 402 -9.86 14.49 -4.81
CA ILE A 402 -8.59 15.17 -5.01
C ILE A 402 -8.43 15.61 -6.47
N THR A 403 -8.81 14.76 -7.44
CA THR A 403 -8.68 15.08 -8.87
C THR A 403 -9.69 16.10 -9.38
N ARG A 404 -10.75 16.38 -8.62
CA ARG A 404 -11.81 17.33 -8.99
C ARG A 404 -11.59 18.73 -8.44
N ILE A 405 -10.55 18.94 -7.63
CA ILE A 405 -10.25 20.25 -7.08
C ILE A 405 -9.81 21.20 -8.20
N ASP A 406 -10.49 22.34 -8.30
CA ASP A 406 -10.24 23.32 -9.35
C ASP A 406 -9.22 24.36 -8.85
N ILE A 407 -7.99 23.90 -8.60
CA ILE A 407 -6.84 24.77 -8.29
C ILE A 407 -5.68 24.38 -9.21
N PRO A 408 -5.24 25.29 -10.10
CA PRO A 408 -4.17 25.01 -11.06
C PRO A 408 -2.89 24.51 -10.37
N GLY A 409 -2.36 23.37 -10.84
CA GLY A 409 -1.08 22.81 -10.38
C GLY A 409 -1.09 22.15 -8.99
N VAL A 410 -2.24 22.08 -8.30
CA VAL A 410 -2.32 21.54 -6.94
C VAL A 410 -2.68 20.05 -6.90
N THR A 411 -3.38 19.52 -7.91
CA THR A 411 -3.90 18.15 -7.91
C THR A 411 -2.82 17.10 -7.60
N GLY A 412 -1.68 17.13 -8.31
CA GLY A 412 -0.59 16.17 -8.07
C GLY A 412 0.05 16.30 -6.69
N VAL A 413 0.22 17.53 -6.20
CA VAL A 413 0.74 17.80 -4.85
C VAL A 413 -0.21 17.28 -3.78
N LEU A 414 -1.51 17.47 -3.96
CA LEU A 414 -2.54 17.02 -3.03
C LEU A 414 -2.65 15.49 -3.01
N THR A 415 -2.48 14.82 -4.16
CA THR A 415 -2.33 13.35 -4.22
C THR A 415 -1.09 12.89 -3.45
N GLY A 416 0.04 13.58 -3.59
CA GLY A 416 1.26 13.28 -2.83
C GLY A 416 1.08 13.43 -1.32
N ILE A 417 0.41 14.51 -0.88
CA ILE A 417 0.08 14.72 0.54
C ILE A 417 -0.89 13.64 1.03
N TYR A 418 -1.90 13.28 0.22
CA TYR A 418 -2.80 12.18 0.55
C TYR A 418 -2.02 10.88 0.76
N MET A 419 -1.18 10.47 -0.18
CA MET A 419 -0.36 9.24 -0.06
C MET A 419 0.60 9.28 1.13
N LEU A 420 1.17 10.45 1.46
CA LEU A 420 2.01 10.63 2.64
C LEU A 420 1.21 10.39 3.94
N LEU A 421 0.03 11.00 4.06
CA LEU A 421 -0.79 10.92 5.26
C LEU A 421 -1.52 9.56 5.36
N SER A 422 -2.26 9.15 4.32
CA SER A 422 -3.03 7.90 4.34
C SER A 422 -2.21 6.65 4.08
N GLY A 423 -1.02 6.77 3.49
CA GLY A 423 -0.10 5.64 3.26
C GLY A 423 0.98 5.58 4.33
N ALA A 424 1.88 6.57 4.39
CA ALA A 424 3.06 6.49 5.24
C ALA A 424 2.73 6.59 6.74
N ILE A 425 1.94 7.59 7.17
CA ILE A 425 1.55 7.72 8.58
C ILE A 425 0.65 6.55 9.00
N ALA A 426 -0.27 6.12 8.14
CA ALA A 426 -1.13 4.98 8.44
C ALA A 426 -0.33 3.69 8.69
N ASN A 427 0.71 3.39 7.90
CA ASN A 427 1.57 2.24 8.15
C ASN A 427 2.38 2.36 9.45
N TYR A 428 2.81 3.58 9.82
CA TYR A 428 3.49 3.80 11.10
C TYR A 428 2.52 3.62 12.28
N LEU A 429 1.33 4.20 12.20
CA LEU A 429 0.26 3.97 13.18
C LEU A 429 -0.11 2.49 13.27
N ALA A 430 -0.06 1.76 12.14
CA ALA A 430 -0.26 0.33 12.17
C ALA A 430 0.83 -0.41 12.97
N GLY A 431 2.09 0.03 12.91
CA GLY A 431 3.17 -0.44 13.79
C GLY A 431 2.85 -0.17 15.26
N VAL A 432 2.50 1.08 15.60
CA VAL A 432 2.17 1.48 16.99
C VAL A 432 0.98 0.67 17.55
N ILE A 433 -0.03 0.39 16.73
CA ILE A 433 -1.17 -0.47 17.12
C ILE A 433 -0.71 -1.93 17.28
N ALA A 434 0.19 -2.41 16.42
CA ALA A 434 0.73 -3.77 16.52
C ALA A 434 1.60 -3.94 17.76
N ASP A 435 2.39 -2.94 18.15
CA ASP A 435 3.19 -2.97 19.39
C ASP A 435 2.34 -3.17 20.64
N GLN A 436 1.08 -2.70 20.65
CA GLN A 436 0.15 -2.95 21.75
C GLN A 436 -0.30 -4.41 21.85
N THR A 437 -0.08 -5.22 20.80
CA THR A 437 -0.32 -6.68 20.82
C THR A 437 0.86 -7.46 21.36
N SER A 438 2.05 -6.84 21.48
CA SER A 438 3.23 -7.52 21.99
C SER A 438 3.20 -7.61 23.52
N GLN A 439 3.77 -8.67 24.08
CA GLN A 439 4.08 -8.77 25.50
C GLN A 439 5.52 -9.22 25.68
N SER A 440 6.22 -8.63 26.63
CA SER A 440 7.69 -8.68 26.78
C SER A 440 8.27 -9.97 27.39
N ALA A 441 7.50 -11.07 27.54
CA ALA A 441 8.05 -12.36 27.96
C ALA A 441 7.13 -13.54 27.58
N PHE A 442 7.56 -14.36 26.63
CA PHE A 442 6.92 -15.64 26.26
C PHE A 442 7.45 -16.84 27.06
N ASP A 443 7.82 -16.66 28.34
CA ASP A 443 8.37 -17.73 29.18
C ASP A 443 7.50 -17.97 30.42
N ALA A 444 6.38 -18.68 30.25
CA ALA A 444 5.72 -19.53 31.25
C ALA A 444 4.48 -20.19 30.64
N SER A 445 4.06 -21.33 31.17
CA SER A 445 2.82 -22.04 30.82
C SER A 445 1.51 -21.24 30.98
N GLY A 446 1.57 -20.02 31.54
CA GLY A 446 0.48 -19.04 31.54
C GLY A 446 0.55 -17.97 30.43
N ALA A 447 1.69 -17.80 29.75
CA ALA A 447 1.95 -16.73 28.78
C ALA A 447 1.08 -16.83 27.51
N VAL A 448 0.68 -18.05 27.10
CA VAL A 448 -0.17 -18.24 25.91
C VAL A 448 -1.55 -17.60 26.09
N ASN A 449 -2.14 -17.73 27.28
CA ASN A 449 -3.44 -17.12 27.61
C ASN A 449 -3.33 -15.59 27.76
N TYR A 450 -2.22 -15.07 28.28
CA TYR A 450 -2.00 -13.62 28.36
C TYR A 450 -1.72 -12.98 27.00
N ALA A 451 -0.98 -13.67 26.12
CA ALA A 451 -0.67 -13.20 24.78
C ALA A 451 -1.92 -13.09 23.91
N ILE A 452 -2.82 -14.09 23.96
CA ILE A 452 -4.04 -14.04 23.15
C ILE A 452 -5.02 -12.95 23.60
N ASN A 453 -5.06 -12.64 24.90
CA ASN A 453 -5.89 -11.56 25.44
C ASN A 453 -5.45 -10.19 24.87
N ALA A 454 -4.15 -9.95 24.68
CA ALA A 454 -3.68 -8.72 24.06
C ALA A 454 -4.19 -8.57 22.61
N TYR A 455 -4.17 -9.66 21.82
CA TYR A 455 -4.75 -9.64 20.47
C TYR A 455 -6.26 -9.42 20.51
N VAL A 456 -6.98 -10.04 21.45
CA VAL A 456 -8.43 -9.82 21.65
C VAL A 456 -8.71 -8.35 21.94
N ASP A 457 -7.99 -7.76 22.90
CA ASP A 457 -8.17 -6.38 23.33
C ASP A 457 -7.91 -5.40 22.19
N VAL A 458 -6.81 -5.56 21.45
CA VAL A 458 -6.48 -4.67 20.32
C VAL A 458 -7.48 -4.84 19.18
N PHE A 459 -7.84 -6.07 18.78
CA PHE A 459 -8.83 -6.28 17.72
C PHE A 459 -10.22 -5.74 18.12
N GLU A 460 -10.60 -5.86 19.39
CA GLU A 460 -11.83 -5.29 19.93
C GLU A 460 -11.79 -3.76 19.93
N GLN A 461 -10.69 -3.15 20.38
CA GLN A 461 -10.51 -1.70 20.35
C GLN A 461 -10.56 -1.16 18.93
N ILE A 462 -9.95 -1.84 17.96
CA ILE A 462 -10.04 -1.48 16.54
C ILE A 462 -11.48 -1.62 16.05
N THR A 463 -12.19 -2.70 16.42
CA THR A 463 -13.60 -2.93 16.04
C THR A 463 -14.47 -1.74 16.46
N TRP A 464 -14.40 -1.36 17.74
CA TRP A 464 -15.17 -0.25 18.28
C TRP A 464 -14.67 1.11 17.80
N GLY A 465 -13.37 1.30 17.60
CA GLY A 465 -12.78 2.51 17.05
C GLY A 465 -13.19 2.75 15.59
N ALA A 466 -13.18 1.70 14.77
CA ALA A 466 -13.70 1.74 13.40
C ALA A 466 -15.20 2.03 13.40
N LEU A 467 -15.98 1.42 14.30
CA LEU A 467 -17.42 1.69 14.44
C LEU A 467 -17.69 3.14 14.89
N ALA A 468 -16.86 3.69 15.78
CA ALA A 468 -16.95 5.09 16.18
C ALA A 468 -16.70 6.02 14.99
N CYS A 469 -15.71 5.70 14.14
CA CYS A 469 -15.49 6.41 12.88
C CYS A 469 -16.71 6.34 11.96
N VAL A 470 -17.35 5.18 11.84
CA VAL A 470 -18.62 5.03 11.10
C VAL A 470 -19.70 5.96 11.66
N GLY A 471 -19.86 5.99 12.99
CA GLY A 471 -20.83 6.85 13.67
C GLY A 471 -20.61 8.33 13.31
N VAL A 472 -19.38 8.82 13.36
CA VAL A 472 -19.04 10.21 12.99
C VAL A 472 -19.30 10.47 11.51
N VAL A 473 -18.90 9.56 10.61
CA VAL A 473 -19.12 9.68 9.16
C VAL A 473 -20.63 9.68 8.84
N LEU A 474 -21.43 8.85 9.50
CA LEU A 474 -22.88 8.82 9.37
C LEU A 474 -23.55 10.10 9.89
N LEU A 475 -23.07 10.66 11.00
CA LEU A 475 -23.55 11.95 11.51
C LEU A 475 -23.27 13.09 10.51
N ILE A 476 -22.07 13.11 9.92
CA ILE A 476 -21.72 14.09 8.87
C ILE A 476 -22.59 13.88 7.63
N TRP A 477 -22.80 12.63 7.23
CA TRP A 477 -23.67 12.28 6.11
C TRP A 477 -25.11 12.73 6.32
N LEU A 478 -25.67 12.45 7.49
CA LEU A 478 -27.04 12.78 7.88
C LEU A 478 -27.21 14.31 7.93
N TYR A 479 -26.27 15.04 8.54
CA TYR A 479 -26.27 16.49 8.52
C TYR A 479 -26.26 17.06 7.08
N GLN A 480 -25.43 16.51 6.20
CA GLN A 480 -25.36 16.95 4.80
C GLN A 480 -26.61 16.60 3.99
N SER A 481 -27.24 15.46 4.26
CA SER A 481 -28.47 15.05 3.57
C SER A 481 -29.68 15.90 3.99
N PHE A 482 -29.81 16.21 5.29
CA PHE A 482 -30.84 17.13 5.80
C PHE A 482 -30.67 18.54 5.23
N LYS A 483 -29.45 19.07 5.18
CA LYS A 483 -29.16 20.39 4.59
C LYS A 483 -29.45 20.45 3.08
N PHE A 484 -29.39 19.32 2.39
CA PHE A 484 -29.74 19.25 0.98
C PHE A 484 -31.26 19.22 0.78
N LYS A 485 -31.99 18.38 1.54
CA LYS A 485 -33.46 18.32 1.48
C LYS A 485 -34.10 19.68 1.82
N SER A 486 -33.60 20.38 2.83
CA SER A 486 -34.12 21.71 3.19
C SER A 486 -33.87 22.77 2.13
N ARG A 487 -32.74 22.69 1.40
CA ARG A 487 -32.46 23.59 0.26
C ARG A 487 -33.31 23.27 -0.97
N ALA A 488 -33.61 22.00 -1.23
CA ALA A 488 -34.51 21.62 -2.33
C ALA A 488 -35.93 22.14 -2.08
N LEU A 489 -36.45 21.96 -0.86
CA LEU A 489 -37.77 22.46 -0.45
C LEU A 489 -37.85 24.00 -0.48
N ALA A 490 -36.77 24.70 -0.15
CA ALA A 490 -36.70 26.17 -0.19
C ALA A 490 -36.54 26.77 -1.61
N VAL A 491 -36.29 25.96 -2.63
CA VAL A 491 -36.24 26.38 -4.05
C VAL A 491 -37.57 26.09 -4.75
N GLU A 492 -38.39 25.20 -4.18
CA GLU A 492 -39.76 24.89 -4.65
C GLU A 492 -40.84 25.79 -3.99
N SER A 493 -40.50 26.54 -2.92
CA SER A 493 -41.33 27.57 -2.28
C SER A 493 -40.96 28.96 -2.76
#